data_AF-B8C3N0-F1
#
_entry.id   AF-B8C3N0-F1
#
_cell.length_a   1.000
_cell.length_b   1.000
_cell.length_c   1.000
_cell.angle_alpha   90.00
_cell.angle_beta   90.00
_cell.angle_gamma   90.00
#
_symmetry.space_group_name_H-M   'P 1'
#
loop_
_entity.id
_entity.type
_entity.pdbx_description
1 polymer ?
#
loop_
_entity_poly.entity_id
_entity_poly.type
_entity_poly.pdbx_seq_one_letter_code
_entity_poly.pdbx_strand_id
1 'polypeptide(L)'
;MDEIVNITLFHPPTSRTDAISLPSSTTTISDLANFATALLDLESGEIVIRKDGVDSNQTLYHSLETKDGEGEERTLSQCGIENGDLLSVYTVSEAKKSSGGEGQSPKRKTARTGGPSAAGTSGGLDFSALLGASSSSHPASHASSNSSSKSTSNHYSSNGGLSFNIQGLLAASNSNSNSTSSAPSQQPVEWDKMNLDEAIFRNPNPINLMKVLTNTTRHPNLLKELNYHEPQTYKRLMTVNGDISQMATIWRETRMKSHTLRFLQQHEKVNKEDAMRKRLEANPMDEEANKYFGEKIRLDNVQKQYEQMMEDSGDVMVAPFLHEKDLPVAKGGTLGFDAERKNAEIEAHYERLEKAEESGKSGGGKSEEKEGDGDGKSEDTMDESK
;
A
#
# COMPACT_ATOMS: atom_id res chain seq x y z
N MET A 1 -0.84 -35.42 10.91
CA MET A 1 -1.87 -34.60 10.25
C MET A 1 -1.13 -33.78 9.23
N ASP A 2 -1.56 -33.80 7.98
CA ASP A 2 -0.94 -32.97 6.96
C ASP A 2 -1.19 -31.50 7.30
N GLU A 3 -0.13 -30.72 7.37
CA GLU A 3 -0.22 -29.30 7.63
C GLU A 3 -0.81 -28.60 6.40
N ILE A 4 -1.91 -27.88 6.59
CA ILE A 4 -2.56 -27.13 5.50
C ILE A 4 -1.93 -25.75 5.46
N VAL A 5 -1.34 -25.39 4.33
CA VAL A 5 -0.82 -24.05 4.07
C VAL A 5 -1.81 -23.25 3.23
N ASN A 6 -2.09 -22.02 3.63
CA ASN A 6 -2.86 -21.06 2.84
C ASN A 6 -1.89 -20.17 2.08
N ILE A 7 -1.96 -20.19 0.75
CA ILE A 7 -1.06 -19.41 -0.11
C ILE A 7 -1.87 -18.47 -0.98
N THR A 8 -1.31 -17.29 -1.27
CA THR A 8 -1.90 -16.34 -2.20
C THR A 8 -1.13 -16.38 -3.51
N LEU A 9 -1.83 -16.68 -4.60
CA LEU A 9 -1.30 -16.65 -5.96
C LEU A 9 -1.58 -15.28 -6.56
N PHE A 10 -0.54 -14.64 -7.09
CA PHE A 10 -0.64 -13.34 -7.74
C PHE A 10 -0.06 -13.43 -9.15
N HIS A 11 -0.80 -12.94 -10.15
CA HIS A 11 -0.32 -12.77 -11.51
C HIS A 11 -0.08 -11.28 -11.77
N PRO A 12 1.17 -10.79 -11.67
CA PRO A 12 1.47 -9.36 -11.76
C PRO A 12 1.00 -8.69 -13.06
N PRO A 13 1.16 -9.29 -14.25
CA PRO A 13 0.77 -8.66 -15.52
C PRO A 13 -0.72 -8.33 -15.62
N THR A 14 -1.59 -9.17 -15.04
CA THR A 14 -3.05 -8.94 -15.04
C THR A 14 -3.57 -8.43 -13.70
N SER A 15 -2.71 -8.32 -12.69
CA SER A 15 -3.06 -8.02 -11.31
C SER A 15 -4.14 -8.94 -10.70
N ARG A 16 -4.29 -10.16 -11.24
CA ARG A 16 -5.22 -11.15 -10.70
C ARG A 16 -4.63 -11.82 -9.49
N THR A 17 -5.45 -12.01 -8.47
CA THR A 17 -5.08 -12.69 -7.21
C THR A 17 -6.09 -13.78 -6.91
N ASP A 18 -5.61 -14.92 -6.43
CA ASP A 18 -6.46 -15.96 -5.85
C ASP A 18 -5.77 -16.58 -4.63
N ALA A 19 -6.52 -17.20 -3.72
CA ALA A 19 -5.99 -17.85 -2.54
C ALA A 19 -6.45 -19.31 -2.48
N ILE A 20 -5.52 -20.21 -2.19
CA ILE A 20 -5.79 -21.65 -2.12
C ILE A 20 -5.17 -22.26 -0.85
N SER A 21 -5.89 -23.22 -0.26
CA SER A 21 -5.43 -24.00 0.89
C SER A 21 -5.02 -25.38 0.42
N LEU A 22 -3.75 -25.74 0.59
CA LEU A 22 -3.18 -27.01 0.10
C LEU A 22 -2.43 -27.74 1.23
N PRO A 23 -2.44 -29.08 1.29
CA PRO A 23 -1.61 -29.83 2.23
C PRO A 23 -0.13 -29.74 1.83
N SER A 24 0.73 -29.23 2.72
CA SER A 24 2.13 -28.90 2.43
C SER A 24 3.03 -30.11 2.20
N SER A 25 2.67 -31.25 2.82
CA SER A 25 3.42 -32.51 2.78
C SER A 25 3.12 -33.37 1.55
N THR A 26 1.97 -33.19 0.90
CA THR A 26 1.52 -34.06 -0.19
C THR A 26 1.35 -33.34 -1.52
N THR A 27 1.13 -32.02 -1.50
CA THR A 27 0.99 -31.24 -2.73
C THR A 27 2.38 -30.94 -3.30
N THR A 28 2.61 -31.30 -4.55
CA THR A 28 3.84 -30.97 -5.25
C THR A 28 3.79 -29.58 -5.87
N ILE A 29 4.95 -29.05 -6.24
CA ILE A 29 5.04 -27.77 -6.95
C ILE A 29 4.42 -27.84 -8.37
N SER A 30 4.43 -29.02 -9.01
CA SER A 30 3.76 -29.24 -10.30
C SER A 30 2.24 -29.14 -10.17
N ASP A 31 1.68 -29.71 -9.09
CA ASP A 31 0.25 -29.61 -8.80
C ASP A 31 -0.14 -28.15 -8.56
N LEU A 32 0.69 -27.42 -7.80
CA LEU A 32 0.51 -25.99 -7.59
C LEU A 32 0.51 -25.21 -8.91
N ALA A 33 1.42 -25.54 -9.83
CA ALA A 33 1.48 -24.91 -11.15
C ALA A 33 0.19 -25.14 -11.96
N ASN A 34 -0.38 -26.34 -11.90
CA ASN A 34 -1.66 -26.66 -12.54
C ASN A 34 -2.81 -25.87 -11.90
N PHE A 35 -2.86 -25.79 -10.57
CA PHE A 35 -3.86 -24.97 -9.87
C PHE A 35 -3.73 -23.49 -10.21
N ALA A 36 -2.51 -22.95 -10.23
CA ALA A 36 -2.26 -21.56 -10.56
C ALA A 36 -2.73 -21.19 -11.97
N THR A 37 -2.44 -22.06 -12.95
CA THR A 37 -2.89 -21.87 -14.34
C THR A 37 -4.41 -21.83 -14.43
N ALA A 38 -5.10 -22.74 -13.73
CA ALA A 38 -6.56 -22.82 -13.72
C ALA A 38 -7.22 -21.65 -12.98
N LEU A 39 -6.73 -21.28 -11.79
CA LEU A 39 -7.33 -20.23 -10.96
C LEU A 39 -7.14 -18.82 -11.55
N LEU A 40 -6.00 -18.58 -12.20
CA LEU A 40 -5.65 -17.27 -12.76
C LEU A 40 -6.13 -17.12 -14.22
N ASP A 41 -6.81 -18.13 -14.78
CA ASP A 41 -7.15 -18.29 -16.20
C ASP A 41 -5.97 -17.97 -17.14
N LEU A 42 -4.80 -18.56 -16.85
CA LEU A 42 -3.65 -18.42 -17.74
C LEU A 42 -3.82 -19.40 -18.90
N GLU A 43 -3.49 -18.96 -20.12
CA GLU A 43 -3.46 -19.86 -21.28
C GLU A 43 -2.51 -21.03 -20.98
N SER A 44 -2.97 -22.26 -21.27
CA SER A 44 -2.21 -23.49 -21.03
C SER A 44 -0.81 -23.36 -21.63
N GLY A 45 0.18 -23.13 -20.78
CA GLY A 45 1.51 -22.72 -21.20
C GLY A 45 2.50 -22.87 -20.06
N GLU A 46 3.76 -22.71 -20.41
CA GLU A 46 4.85 -22.82 -19.45
C GLU A 46 4.80 -21.65 -18.46
N ILE A 47 4.72 -21.96 -17.17
CA ILE A 47 4.70 -20.96 -16.10
C ILE A 47 5.95 -21.02 -15.23
N VAL A 48 6.21 -19.91 -14.56
CA VAL A 48 7.29 -19.69 -13.60
C VAL A 48 6.65 -19.20 -12.31
N ILE A 49 6.96 -19.88 -11.20
CA ILE A 49 6.47 -19.50 -9.87
C ILE A 49 7.66 -18.98 -9.08
N ARG A 50 7.53 -17.76 -8.53
CA ARG A 50 8.50 -17.14 -7.64
C ARG A 50 7.86 -16.92 -6.28
N LYS A 51 8.61 -17.22 -5.22
CA LYS A 51 8.23 -16.80 -3.87
C LYS A 51 8.49 -15.31 -3.75
N ASP A 52 7.48 -14.53 -3.37
CA ASP A 52 7.66 -13.11 -3.09
C ASP A 52 8.16 -12.96 -1.66
N GLY A 53 9.41 -12.53 -1.52
CA GLY A 53 10.11 -12.40 -0.24
C GLY A 53 11.07 -11.22 -0.30
N VAL A 54 11.28 -10.58 0.85
CA VAL A 54 12.02 -9.31 0.99
C VAL A 54 13.45 -9.39 0.45
N ASP A 55 14.07 -10.58 0.47
CA ASP A 55 15.50 -10.76 0.20
C ASP A 55 15.85 -11.74 -0.93
N SER A 56 14.88 -12.43 -1.55
CA SER A 56 15.18 -13.37 -2.62
C SER A 56 14.05 -13.55 -3.63
N ASN A 57 14.32 -13.17 -4.89
CA ASN A 57 13.56 -13.62 -6.05
C ASN A 57 13.84 -15.10 -6.32
N GLN A 58 13.52 -15.97 -5.36
CA GLN A 58 13.75 -17.40 -5.50
C GLN A 58 12.71 -17.97 -6.47
N THR A 59 13.17 -18.36 -7.65
CA THR A 59 12.37 -19.16 -8.58
C THR A 59 12.17 -20.54 -7.99
N LEU A 60 10.93 -20.84 -7.58
CA LEU A 60 10.56 -22.13 -7.00
C LEU A 60 10.34 -23.18 -8.09
N TYR A 61 9.76 -22.74 -9.21
CA TYR A 61 9.37 -23.60 -10.32
C TYR A 61 9.62 -22.92 -11.67
N HIS A 62 10.18 -23.68 -12.60
CA HIS A 62 10.37 -23.25 -13.98
C HIS A 62 10.11 -24.43 -14.93
N SER A 63 9.00 -24.40 -15.65
CA SER A 63 8.53 -25.53 -16.47
C SER A 63 9.50 -26.00 -17.57
N LEU A 64 10.44 -25.16 -18.00
CA LEU A 64 11.40 -25.48 -19.07
C LEU A 64 12.77 -25.97 -18.57
N GLU A 65 13.13 -25.68 -17.32
CA GLU A 65 14.50 -25.89 -16.83
C GLU A 65 14.65 -27.20 -16.05
N THR A 66 13.55 -27.90 -15.77
CA THR A 66 13.52 -29.24 -15.17
C THR A 66 13.95 -30.30 -16.18
N LYS A 67 15.19 -30.23 -16.67
CA LYS A 67 15.73 -31.22 -17.61
C LYS A 67 15.89 -32.62 -17.00
N ASP A 68 15.87 -32.74 -15.68
CA ASP A 68 16.10 -34.00 -14.96
C ASP A 68 14.92 -34.44 -14.08
N GLY A 69 13.74 -33.81 -14.19
CA GLY A 69 12.55 -34.17 -13.40
C GLY A 69 12.64 -33.91 -11.88
N GLU A 70 13.84 -33.66 -11.34
CA GLU A 70 14.07 -33.47 -9.89
C GLU A 70 13.31 -32.29 -9.25
N GLY A 71 12.86 -31.32 -10.07
CA GLY A 71 12.15 -30.15 -9.57
C GLY A 71 10.64 -30.35 -9.39
N GLU A 72 10.01 -31.29 -10.10
CA GLU A 72 8.55 -31.43 -10.20
C GLU A 72 7.94 -32.15 -9.01
N GLU A 73 8.68 -33.11 -8.43
CA GLU A 73 8.22 -33.94 -7.31
C GLU A 73 8.40 -33.28 -5.94
N ARG A 74 8.99 -32.08 -5.87
CA ARG A 74 9.20 -31.38 -4.60
C ARG A 74 7.87 -30.92 -4.01
N THR A 75 7.65 -31.25 -2.74
CA THR A 75 6.47 -30.83 -1.99
C THR A 75 6.55 -29.34 -1.63
N LEU A 76 5.42 -28.71 -1.32
CA LEU A 76 5.40 -27.31 -0.89
C LEU A 76 6.32 -27.04 0.31
N SER A 77 6.34 -27.97 1.27
CA SER A 77 7.22 -27.90 2.44
C SER A 77 8.72 -27.99 2.09
N GLN A 78 9.09 -28.83 1.12
CA GLN A 78 10.47 -28.93 0.63
C GLN A 78 10.91 -27.69 -0.15
N CYS A 79 9.97 -26.99 -0.78
CA CYS A 79 10.18 -25.69 -1.41
C CYS A 79 10.23 -24.52 -0.41
N GLY A 80 10.04 -24.78 0.90
CA GLY A 80 10.00 -23.74 1.92
C GLY A 80 8.80 -22.80 1.79
N ILE A 81 7.68 -23.29 1.26
CA ILE A 81 6.43 -22.54 1.18
C ILE A 81 5.70 -22.66 2.52
N GLU A 82 5.39 -21.53 3.13
CA GLU A 82 4.77 -21.41 4.44
C GLU A 82 3.35 -20.83 4.35
N ASN A 83 2.59 -20.98 5.43
CA ASN A 83 1.24 -20.45 5.51
C ASN A 83 1.24 -18.91 5.53
N GLY A 84 0.59 -18.31 4.53
CA GLY A 84 0.51 -16.87 4.32
C GLY A 84 1.43 -16.35 3.20
N ASP A 85 2.22 -17.22 2.58
CA ASP A 85 3.12 -16.83 1.50
C ASP A 85 2.37 -16.26 0.28
N LEU A 86 2.97 -15.24 -0.31
CA LEU A 86 2.57 -14.67 -1.60
C LEU A 86 3.48 -15.23 -2.69
N LEU A 87 2.87 -15.88 -3.68
CA LEU A 87 3.58 -16.48 -4.81
C LEU A 87 3.23 -15.72 -6.09
N SER A 88 4.26 -15.16 -6.72
CA SER A 88 4.12 -14.52 -8.03
C SER A 88 4.20 -15.57 -9.13
N VAL A 89 3.16 -15.64 -9.94
CA VAL A 89 3.04 -16.53 -11.10
C VAL A 89 3.27 -15.69 -12.36
N TYR A 90 4.07 -16.21 -13.29
CA TYR A 90 4.33 -15.59 -14.58
C TYR A 90 4.23 -16.66 -15.67
N THR A 91 3.82 -16.30 -16.88
CA THR A 91 4.16 -17.12 -18.05
C THR A 91 5.66 -17.02 -18.34
N VAL A 92 6.28 -18.04 -18.93
CA VAL A 92 7.70 -17.99 -19.33
C VAL A 92 8.02 -16.76 -20.20
N SER A 93 7.08 -16.37 -21.07
CA SER A 93 7.22 -15.19 -21.92
C SER A 93 7.31 -13.88 -21.13
N GLU A 94 6.57 -13.78 -20.03
CA GLU A 94 6.59 -12.63 -19.12
C GLU A 94 7.77 -12.69 -18.16
N ALA A 95 8.12 -13.87 -17.67
CA ALA A 95 9.28 -14.10 -16.82
C ALA A 95 10.58 -13.65 -17.52
N LYS A 96 10.71 -13.92 -18.83
CA LYS A 96 11.83 -13.42 -19.66
C LYS A 96 11.82 -11.90 -19.81
N LYS A 97 10.65 -11.27 -19.89
CA LYS A 97 10.53 -9.81 -19.92
C LYS A 97 10.87 -9.17 -18.58
N SER A 98 10.52 -9.83 -17.47
CA SER A 98 10.78 -9.33 -16.11
C SER A 98 12.22 -9.59 -15.64
N SER A 99 12.88 -10.67 -16.08
CA SER A 99 14.30 -10.94 -15.78
C SER A 99 15.26 -10.21 -16.72
N GLY A 100 14.81 -9.72 -17.87
CA GLY A 100 15.61 -9.08 -18.92
C GLY A 100 16.13 -7.67 -18.61
N GLY A 101 16.40 -7.35 -17.35
CA GLY A 101 17.12 -6.14 -16.95
C GLY A 101 18.58 -6.10 -17.39
N GLU A 102 19.15 -7.22 -17.84
CA GLU A 102 20.50 -7.26 -18.41
C GLU A 102 20.48 -7.09 -19.93
N GLY A 103 20.65 -5.83 -20.37
CA GLY A 103 21.77 -5.51 -21.26
C GLY A 103 21.84 -6.08 -22.68
N GLN A 104 20.79 -6.61 -23.29
CA GLN A 104 20.77 -6.74 -24.76
C GLN A 104 20.30 -5.43 -25.41
N SER A 105 21.23 -4.46 -25.44
CA SER A 105 21.20 -3.39 -26.43
C SER A 105 20.95 -4.03 -27.81
N PRO A 106 19.88 -3.67 -28.54
CA PRO A 106 19.75 -4.11 -29.91
C PRO A 106 20.96 -3.56 -30.67
N LYS A 107 21.81 -4.46 -31.19
CA LYS A 107 22.84 -4.10 -32.17
C LYS A 107 22.10 -3.51 -33.38
N ARG A 108 21.97 -2.19 -33.35
CA ARG A 108 21.41 -1.37 -34.40
C ARG A 108 22.36 -1.50 -35.59
N LYS A 109 22.04 -2.39 -36.54
CA LYS A 109 22.60 -2.31 -37.89
C LYS A 109 22.17 -0.95 -38.43
N THR A 110 23.13 -0.04 -38.51
CA THR A 110 23.03 1.22 -39.24
C THR A 110 22.76 0.92 -40.72
N ALA A 111 21.48 0.82 -41.08
CA ALA A 111 21.03 1.09 -42.43
C ALA A 111 20.63 2.57 -42.47
N ARG A 112 21.45 3.33 -43.19
CA ARG A 112 21.34 4.77 -43.38
C ARG A 112 20.32 5.02 -44.51
N THR A 113 19.12 5.47 -44.17
CA THR A 113 18.20 6.09 -45.13
C THR A 113 17.53 7.29 -44.46
N GLY A 114 17.73 8.47 -45.06
CA GLY A 114 17.22 9.73 -44.56
C GLY A 114 15.72 9.89 -44.78
N GLY A 115 15.07 10.58 -43.84
CA GLY A 115 13.70 11.07 -43.93
C GLY A 115 13.35 11.86 -42.66
N PRO A 116 12.75 13.06 -42.75
CA PRO A 116 12.61 13.97 -41.61
C PRO A 116 11.48 13.60 -40.65
N SER A 117 11.74 13.96 -39.39
CA SER A 117 11.02 13.67 -38.15
C SER A 117 9.59 14.21 -38.07
N ALA A 118 8.69 13.42 -37.48
CA ALA A 118 7.53 13.90 -36.74
C ALA A 118 7.71 13.51 -35.26
N ALA A 119 7.61 14.51 -34.37
CA ALA A 119 7.80 14.37 -32.94
C ALA A 119 6.65 13.56 -32.32
N GLY A 120 6.98 12.40 -31.73
CA GLY A 120 6.07 11.58 -30.94
C GLY A 120 6.30 11.84 -29.45
N THR A 121 5.38 12.58 -28.86
CA THR A 121 5.27 12.90 -27.43
C THR A 121 5.31 11.63 -26.57
N SER A 122 6.25 11.58 -25.63
CA SER A 122 6.37 10.51 -24.63
C SER A 122 5.19 10.57 -23.66
N GLY A 123 4.19 9.72 -23.87
CA GLY A 123 3.05 9.54 -22.96
C GLY A 123 3.46 8.77 -21.70
N GLY A 124 3.81 9.50 -20.65
CA GLY A 124 3.81 8.97 -19.29
C GLY A 124 2.37 8.73 -18.85
N LEU A 125 2.08 7.52 -18.38
CA LEU A 125 0.79 7.19 -17.75
C LEU A 125 0.69 7.95 -16.43
N ASP A 126 -0.10 9.03 -16.42
CA ASP A 126 -0.37 9.82 -15.23
C ASP A 126 -1.46 9.14 -14.39
N PHE A 127 -1.08 8.61 -13.21
CA PHE A 127 -1.98 7.96 -12.27
C PHE A 127 -2.65 8.94 -11.29
N SER A 128 -2.47 10.25 -11.48
CA SER A 128 -3.10 11.28 -10.63
C SER A 128 -4.63 11.22 -10.68
N ALA A 129 -5.21 10.66 -11.75
CA ALA A 129 -6.66 10.42 -11.85
C ALA A 129 -7.15 9.22 -11.01
N LEU A 130 -6.26 8.32 -10.58
CA LEU A 130 -6.60 7.08 -9.88
C LEU A 130 -6.69 7.29 -8.36
N LEU A 131 -5.94 8.25 -7.81
CA LEU A 131 -5.96 8.67 -6.42
C LEU A 131 -6.90 9.88 -6.27
N GLY A 132 -8.21 9.64 -6.44
CA GLY A 132 -9.22 10.69 -6.40
C GLY A 132 -9.09 11.60 -5.18
N ALA A 133 -8.63 12.83 -5.41
CA ALA A 133 -8.75 13.92 -4.46
C ALA A 133 -10.24 14.28 -4.34
N SER A 134 -10.83 13.95 -3.20
CA SER A 134 -12.19 14.33 -2.85
C SER A 134 -12.26 15.83 -2.56
N SER A 135 -12.42 16.67 -3.58
CA SER A 135 -12.83 18.07 -3.42
C SER A 135 -14.33 18.21 -3.70
N SER A 136 -15.05 18.61 -2.66
CA SER A 136 -16.47 18.93 -2.62
C SER A 136 -16.83 20.17 -3.45
N SER A 137 -17.83 20.08 -4.34
CA SER A 137 -18.76 21.20 -4.65
C SER A 137 -19.82 20.86 -5.72
N HIS A 138 -21.09 21.01 -5.31
CA HIS A 138 -22.34 21.38 -6.03
C HIS A 138 -22.91 20.56 -7.23
N PRO A 139 -24.20 20.16 -7.18
CA PRO A 139 -24.95 19.75 -8.36
C PRO A 139 -25.76 20.93 -8.95
N ALA A 140 -25.56 21.21 -10.23
CA ALA A 140 -26.46 22.03 -11.04
C ALA A 140 -27.50 21.13 -11.73
N SER A 141 -28.76 21.50 -11.58
CA SER A 141 -29.94 20.86 -12.16
C SER A 141 -30.11 21.22 -13.63
N HIS A 142 -30.20 20.23 -14.52
CA HIS A 142 -30.89 20.39 -15.80
C HIS A 142 -31.82 19.19 -16.06
N ALA A 143 -33.09 19.52 -16.24
CA ALA A 143 -34.16 18.61 -16.62
C ALA A 143 -34.36 18.65 -18.14
N SER A 144 -34.53 17.49 -18.76
CA SER A 144 -35.37 17.34 -19.96
C SER A 144 -35.76 15.86 -20.17
N SER A 145 -37.07 15.67 -20.28
CA SER A 145 -37.84 14.47 -20.64
C SER A 145 -37.48 13.84 -21.99
N ASN A 146 -37.56 12.51 -22.14
CA ASN A 146 -38.72 11.83 -22.76
C ASN A 146 -38.55 10.29 -22.92
N SER A 147 -39.66 9.59 -22.63
CA SER A 147 -40.20 8.27 -23.05
C SER A 147 -39.35 7.08 -23.56
N SER A 148 -39.65 5.94 -22.90
CA SER A 148 -39.93 4.58 -23.42
C SER A 148 -38.81 3.71 -24.02
N SER A 149 -38.31 2.76 -23.23
CA SER A 149 -38.37 1.34 -23.57
C SER A 149 -37.97 0.48 -22.37
N LYS A 150 -38.64 -0.66 -22.25
CA LYS A 150 -38.58 -1.64 -21.17
C LYS A 150 -37.33 -2.49 -21.38
N SER A 151 -36.28 -2.28 -20.59
CA SER A 151 -35.13 -3.19 -20.51
C SER A 151 -34.56 -3.15 -19.09
N THR A 152 -34.57 -4.30 -18.42
CA THR A 152 -33.96 -4.52 -17.11
C THR A 152 -32.46 -4.64 -17.29
N SER A 153 -31.72 -3.56 -17.07
CA SER A 153 -30.27 -3.60 -16.92
C SER A 153 -29.85 -2.88 -15.64
N ASN A 154 -29.10 -3.61 -14.81
CA ASN A 154 -28.45 -3.10 -13.60
C ASN A 154 -27.49 -1.96 -13.98
N HIS A 155 -27.79 -0.75 -13.52
CA HIS A 155 -26.88 0.39 -13.58
C HIS A 155 -25.78 0.23 -12.52
N TYR A 156 -24.57 -0.10 -12.96
CA TYR A 156 -23.34 0.26 -12.24
C TYR A 156 -22.93 1.66 -12.70
N SER A 157 -23.19 2.69 -11.88
CA SER A 157 -22.46 3.96 -11.99
C SER A 157 -21.13 3.79 -11.26
N SER A 158 -20.05 3.49 -12.00
CA SER A 158 -18.70 3.50 -11.44
C SER A 158 -18.00 4.81 -11.81
N ASN A 159 -17.90 5.72 -10.83
CA ASN A 159 -16.80 6.68 -10.83
C ASN A 159 -15.49 5.87 -10.83
N GLY A 160 -14.57 6.22 -11.73
CA GLY A 160 -13.35 5.48 -12.07
C GLY A 160 -12.26 5.46 -10.98
N GLY A 161 -12.61 5.08 -9.76
CA GLY A 161 -11.66 4.55 -8.78
C GLY A 161 -11.65 3.03 -8.88
N LEU A 162 -10.48 2.41 -8.70
CA LEU A 162 -10.37 0.96 -8.46
C LEU A 162 -11.14 0.60 -7.19
N SER A 163 -12.45 0.37 -7.31
CA SER A 163 -13.21 -0.30 -6.27
C SER A 163 -12.80 -1.76 -6.32
N PHE A 164 -11.89 -2.14 -5.43
CA PHE A 164 -11.64 -3.54 -5.15
C PHE A 164 -12.98 -4.11 -4.67
N ASN A 165 -13.71 -4.78 -5.55
CA ASN A 165 -14.95 -5.46 -5.20
C ASN A 165 -14.58 -6.78 -4.48
N ILE A 166 -13.87 -6.64 -3.35
CA ILE A 166 -13.43 -7.75 -2.50
C ILE A 166 -14.65 -8.48 -1.93
N GLN A 167 -15.80 -7.81 -1.85
CA GLN A 167 -17.07 -8.41 -1.44
C GLN A 167 -17.40 -9.66 -2.27
N GLY A 168 -17.08 -9.70 -3.57
CA GLY A 168 -17.30 -10.87 -4.42
C GLY A 168 -16.38 -12.05 -4.09
N LEU A 169 -15.09 -11.78 -3.86
CA LEU A 169 -14.09 -12.78 -3.45
C LEU A 169 -14.35 -13.31 -2.03
N LEU A 170 -14.75 -12.43 -1.10
CA LEU A 170 -15.08 -12.78 0.27
C LEU A 170 -16.43 -13.51 0.36
N ALA A 171 -17.43 -13.12 -0.42
CA ALA A 171 -18.73 -13.79 -0.43
C ALA A 171 -18.66 -15.21 -1.00
N ALA A 172 -17.81 -15.46 -2.00
CA ALA A 172 -17.58 -16.80 -2.54
C ALA A 172 -17.01 -17.77 -1.48
N SER A 173 -16.22 -17.27 -0.53
CA SER A 173 -15.72 -18.08 0.59
C SER A 173 -16.77 -18.38 1.67
N ASN A 174 -17.91 -17.67 1.68
CA ASN A 174 -18.89 -17.73 2.75
C ASN A 174 -20.20 -18.46 2.38
N SER A 175 -20.43 -18.77 1.10
CA SER A 175 -21.70 -19.30 0.58
C SER A 175 -21.74 -20.81 0.32
N ASN A 176 -20.72 -21.57 0.72
CA ASN A 176 -20.72 -23.04 0.56
C ASN A 176 -20.34 -23.83 1.84
N SER A 177 -20.86 -23.40 2.98
CA SER A 177 -20.63 -24.00 4.30
C SER A 177 -21.76 -24.96 4.73
N ASN A 178 -22.08 -25.94 3.88
CA ASN A 178 -22.94 -27.07 4.26
C ASN A 178 -22.25 -28.44 4.16
N SER A 179 -20.93 -28.47 3.98
CA SER A 179 -20.10 -29.67 4.08
C SER A 179 -19.34 -29.67 5.41
N THR A 180 -19.98 -30.31 6.41
CA THR A 180 -19.42 -30.62 7.73
C THR A 180 -18.25 -31.62 7.62
N SER A 181 -17.05 -31.11 7.36
CA SER A 181 -15.82 -31.69 7.92
C SER A 181 -15.30 -30.71 8.96
N SER A 182 -15.67 -30.97 10.22
CA SER A 182 -15.25 -30.20 11.39
C SER A 182 -13.73 -30.25 11.52
N ALA A 183 -13.03 -29.32 10.87
CA ALA A 183 -11.67 -28.97 11.28
C ALA A 183 -11.75 -28.63 12.78
N PRO A 184 -10.88 -29.21 13.62
CA PRO A 184 -10.95 -29.00 15.05
C PRO A 184 -10.91 -27.50 15.30
N SER A 185 -11.94 -26.97 15.96
CA SER A 185 -12.03 -25.55 16.28
C SER A 185 -10.82 -25.18 17.12
N GLN A 186 -9.76 -24.67 16.48
CA GLN A 186 -8.58 -24.21 17.17
C GLN A 186 -9.04 -23.13 18.14
N GLN A 187 -8.89 -23.43 19.43
CA GLN A 187 -9.16 -22.45 20.47
C GLN A 187 -8.23 -21.26 20.27
N PRO A 188 -8.70 -20.02 20.54
CA PRO A 188 -7.84 -18.86 20.53
C PRO A 188 -6.65 -19.07 21.47
N VAL A 189 -5.45 -18.71 21.02
CA VAL A 189 -4.25 -18.73 21.84
C VAL A 189 -4.23 -17.42 22.63
N GLU A 190 -4.43 -17.51 23.95
CA GLU A 190 -4.46 -16.36 24.86
C GLU A 190 -3.68 -16.65 26.17
N TRP A 191 -2.99 -15.64 26.68
CA TRP A 191 -2.34 -15.63 28.00
C TRP A 191 -2.43 -14.25 28.64
N ASP A 192 -2.43 -14.20 29.96
CA ASP A 192 -2.63 -12.95 30.69
C ASP A 192 -1.55 -11.90 30.34
N LYS A 193 -1.98 -10.64 30.16
CA LYS A 193 -1.13 -9.50 29.75
C LYS A 193 -0.48 -9.60 28.35
N MET A 194 -1.00 -10.44 27.46
CA MET A 194 -0.66 -10.40 26.04
C MET A 194 -0.83 -9.00 25.45
N ASN A 195 0.13 -8.57 24.62
CA ASN A 195 0.04 -7.31 23.85
C ASN A 195 -0.67 -7.53 22.51
N LEU A 196 -1.05 -6.44 21.83
CA LEU A 196 -1.78 -6.51 20.56
C LEU A 196 -1.01 -7.25 19.46
N ASP A 197 0.30 -7.02 19.36
CA ASP A 197 1.12 -7.62 18.31
C ASP A 197 1.22 -9.15 18.46
N GLU A 198 1.39 -9.63 19.70
CA GLU A 198 1.37 -11.06 20.04
C GLU A 198 0.00 -11.68 19.75
N ALA A 199 -1.09 -10.98 20.08
CA ALA A 199 -2.44 -11.45 19.80
C ALA A 199 -2.65 -11.65 18.29
N ILE A 200 -2.24 -10.67 17.48
CA ILE A 200 -2.33 -10.73 16.01
C ILE A 200 -1.44 -11.85 15.46
N PHE A 201 -0.22 -11.98 15.95
CA PHE A 201 0.74 -12.97 15.47
C PHE A 201 0.33 -14.41 15.80
N ARG A 202 -0.16 -14.66 17.02
CA ARG A 202 -0.54 -16.00 17.47
C ARG A 202 -1.93 -16.45 17.02
N ASN A 203 -2.79 -15.51 16.63
CA ASN A 203 -4.15 -15.80 16.17
C ASN A 203 -4.34 -15.34 14.72
N PRO A 204 -3.77 -16.06 13.74
CA PRO A 204 -3.92 -15.71 12.33
C PRO A 204 -5.39 -15.79 11.86
N ASN A 205 -6.22 -16.58 12.55
CA ASN A 205 -7.65 -16.63 12.29
C ASN A 205 -8.34 -15.38 12.90
N PRO A 206 -8.99 -14.53 12.07
CA PRO A 206 -9.59 -13.29 12.55
C PRO A 206 -10.73 -13.52 13.55
N ILE A 207 -11.44 -14.65 13.48
CA ILE A 207 -12.49 -14.98 14.47
C ILE A 207 -11.89 -15.20 15.85
N ASN A 208 -10.76 -15.90 15.92
CA ASN A 208 -10.06 -16.15 17.18
C ASN A 208 -9.48 -14.85 17.74
N LEU A 209 -8.89 -14.02 16.89
CA LEU A 209 -8.41 -12.70 17.29
C LEU A 209 -9.56 -11.84 17.85
N MET A 210 -10.71 -11.78 17.18
CA MET A 210 -11.85 -10.99 17.67
C MET A 210 -12.38 -11.51 19.01
N LYS A 211 -12.39 -12.83 19.24
CA LYS A 211 -12.73 -13.40 20.55
C LYS A 211 -11.77 -12.89 21.64
N VAL A 212 -10.46 -12.93 21.39
CA VAL A 212 -9.44 -12.43 22.35
C VAL A 212 -9.59 -10.93 22.59
N LEU A 213 -9.83 -10.13 21.53
CA LEU A 213 -10.02 -8.68 21.65
C LEU A 213 -11.29 -8.31 22.43
N THR A 214 -12.39 -9.05 22.25
CA THR A 214 -13.66 -8.80 22.98
C THR A 214 -13.62 -9.30 24.43
N ASN A 215 -12.62 -10.11 24.80
CA ASN A 215 -12.44 -10.66 26.14
C ASN A 215 -11.85 -9.61 27.11
N THR A 216 -12.64 -8.59 27.44
CA THR A 216 -12.22 -7.47 28.29
C THR A 216 -11.91 -7.88 29.74
N THR A 217 -12.38 -9.05 30.19
CA THR A 217 -12.08 -9.57 31.53
C THR A 217 -10.66 -10.07 31.65
N ARG A 218 -10.12 -10.74 30.62
CA ARG A 218 -8.73 -11.20 30.59
C ARG A 218 -7.77 -10.17 30.00
N HIS A 219 -8.23 -9.39 29.02
CA HIS A 219 -7.39 -8.50 28.23
C HIS A 219 -7.95 -7.07 28.13
N PRO A 220 -7.97 -6.28 29.23
CA PRO A 220 -8.55 -4.95 29.24
C PRO A 220 -7.78 -3.91 28.38
N ASN A 221 -6.55 -4.21 27.97
CA ASN A 221 -5.67 -3.28 27.27
C ASN A 221 -5.66 -3.46 25.74
N LEU A 222 -6.00 -4.65 25.23
CA LEU A 222 -5.86 -4.95 23.80
C LEU A 222 -6.70 -4.01 22.90
N LEU A 223 -7.94 -3.73 23.29
CA LEU A 223 -8.78 -2.78 22.55
C LEU A 223 -8.26 -1.33 22.63
N LYS A 224 -7.59 -0.97 23.74
CA LYS A 224 -6.97 0.35 23.89
C LYS A 224 -5.74 0.49 22.99
N GLU A 225 -4.89 -0.54 22.97
CA GLU A 225 -3.74 -0.63 22.07
C GLU A 225 -4.21 -0.59 20.61
N LEU A 226 -5.27 -1.31 20.26
CA LEU A 226 -5.81 -1.28 18.90
C LEU A 226 -6.31 0.12 18.53
N ASN A 227 -6.98 0.82 19.43
CA ASN A 227 -7.40 2.20 19.19
C ASN A 227 -6.21 3.17 19.07
N TYR A 228 -5.12 2.92 19.78
CA TYR A 228 -3.90 3.71 19.70
C TYR A 228 -3.17 3.52 18.36
N HIS A 229 -3.00 2.28 17.91
CA HIS A 229 -2.29 1.97 16.67
C HIS A 229 -3.15 2.16 15.41
N GLU A 230 -4.42 1.76 15.45
CA GLU A 230 -5.33 1.78 14.30
C GLU A 230 -6.73 2.32 14.68
N PRO A 231 -6.87 3.63 14.96
CA PRO A 231 -8.12 4.21 15.46
C PRO A 231 -9.30 4.04 14.48
N GLN A 232 -9.03 3.99 13.17
CA GLN A 232 -10.06 3.79 12.15
C GLN A 232 -10.60 2.35 12.15
N THR A 233 -9.71 1.37 12.30
CA THR A 233 -10.08 -0.05 12.43
C THR A 233 -10.92 -0.26 13.68
N TYR A 234 -10.48 0.29 14.81
CA TYR A 234 -11.22 0.25 16.08
C TYR A 234 -12.64 0.81 15.93
N LYS A 235 -12.79 2.02 15.37
CA LYS A 235 -14.11 2.64 15.14
C LYS A 235 -15.03 1.76 14.31
N ARG A 236 -14.52 1.17 13.22
CA ARG A 236 -15.31 0.26 12.37
C ARG A 236 -15.72 -0.99 13.12
N LEU A 237 -14.83 -1.62 13.87
CA LEU A 237 -15.15 -2.80 14.68
C LEU A 237 -16.23 -2.50 15.73
N MET A 238 -16.20 -1.32 16.36
CA MET A 238 -17.19 -0.91 17.35
C MET A 238 -18.59 -0.66 16.77
N THR A 239 -18.72 -0.36 15.46
CA THR A 239 -20.05 -0.19 14.82
C THR A 239 -20.89 -1.47 14.79
N VAL A 240 -20.28 -2.62 14.99
CA VAL A 240 -20.91 -3.94 14.82
C VAL A 240 -21.45 -4.53 16.13
N ASN A 241 -21.48 -3.73 17.22
CA ASN A 241 -22.11 -4.10 18.50
C ASN A 241 -21.70 -5.48 19.06
N GLY A 242 -20.48 -5.92 18.80
CA GLY A 242 -19.94 -7.18 19.35
C GLY A 242 -20.28 -8.45 18.56
N ASP A 243 -20.85 -8.36 17.35
CA ASP A 243 -20.93 -9.52 16.46
C ASP A 243 -19.52 -9.91 15.95
N ILE A 244 -18.94 -10.94 16.59
CA ILE A 244 -17.60 -11.46 16.33
C ILE A 244 -17.39 -11.80 14.84
N SER A 245 -18.44 -12.31 14.16
CA SER A 245 -18.33 -12.75 12.77
C SER A 245 -18.12 -11.55 11.85
N GLN A 246 -18.95 -10.53 11.98
CA GLN A 246 -18.83 -9.30 11.20
C GLN A 246 -17.57 -8.49 11.57
N MET A 247 -17.18 -8.46 12.85
CA MET A 247 -15.89 -7.89 13.26
C MET A 247 -14.72 -8.58 12.56
N ALA A 248 -14.74 -9.91 12.46
CA ALA A 248 -13.72 -10.67 11.75
C ALA A 248 -13.69 -10.36 10.25
N THR A 249 -14.86 -10.12 9.62
CA THR A 249 -14.96 -9.66 8.22
C THR A 249 -14.31 -8.28 8.04
N ILE A 250 -14.65 -7.30 8.88
CA ILE A 250 -14.07 -5.95 8.83
C ILE A 250 -12.56 -5.99 9.04
N TRP A 251 -12.08 -6.80 9.99
CA TRP A 251 -10.65 -6.98 10.26
C TRP A 251 -9.94 -7.51 9.02
N ARG A 252 -10.47 -8.58 8.41
CA ARG A 252 -9.89 -9.19 7.20
C ARG A 252 -9.83 -8.19 6.06
N GLU A 253 -10.93 -7.48 5.79
CA GLU A 253 -10.99 -6.44 4.74
C GLU A 253 -9.94 -5.36 4.98
N THR A 254 -9.84 -4.87 6.22
CA THR A 254 -8.91 -3.78 6.57
C THR A 254 -7.45 -4.22 6.44
N ARG A 255 -7.11 -5.42 6.92
CA ARG A 255 -5.75 -5.96 6.80
C ARG A 255 -5.37 -6.26 5.35
N MET A 256 -6.28 -6.85 4.57
CA MET A 256 -6.05 -7.06 3.14
C MET A 256 -5.81 -5.73 2.42
N LYS A 257 -6.69 -4.74 2.63
CA LYS A 257 -6.53 -3.42 2.03
C LYS A 257 -5.20 -2.76 2.41
N SER A 258 -4.82 -2.81 3.68
CA SER A 258 -3.53 -2.27 4.13
C SER A 258 -2.36 -3.00 3.49
N HIS A 259 -2.43 -4.33 3.36
CA HIS A 259 -1.36 -5.13 2.75
C HIS A 259 -1.23 -4.81 1.26
N THR A 260 -2.34 -4.82 0.52
CA THR A 260 -2.37 -4.44 -0.90
C THR A 260 -1.88 -3.02 -1.13
N LEU A 261 -2.25 -2.07 -0.27
CA LEU A 261 -1.78 -0.68 -0.39
C LEU A 261 -0.26 -0.57 -0.19
N ARG A 262 0.30 -1.25 0.82
CA ARG A 262 1.75 -1.28 1.06
C ARG A 262 2.49 -1.91 -0.12
N PHE A 263 1.96 -3.02 -0.64
CA PHE A 263 2.50 -3.69 -1.80
C PHE A 263 2.52 -2.77 -3.03
N LEU A 264 1.40 -2.10 -3.33
CA LEU A 264 1.32 -1.15 -4.45
C LEU A 264 2.31 0.01 -4.29
N GLN A 265 2.41 0.60 -3.09
CA GLN A 265 3.37 1.67 -2.81
C GLN A 265 4.82 1.19 -2.97
N GLN A 266 5.13 -0.01 -2.51
CA GLN A 266 6.46 -0.60 -2.66
C GLN A 266 6.78 -0.85 -4.13
N HIS A 267 5.84 -1.40 -4.88
CA HIS A 267 6.02 -1.65 -6.31
C HIS A 267 6.16 -0.36 -7.12
N GLU A 268 5.40 0.69 -6.79
CA GLU A 268 5.56 2.02 -7.38
C GLU A 268 6.95 2.59 -7.12
N LYS A 269 7.45 2.46 -5.88
CA LYS A 269 8.80 2.88 -5.50
C LYS A 269 9.87 2.11 -6.29
N VAL A 270 9.75 0.79 -6.39
CA VAL A 270 10.68 -0.07 -7.15
C VAL A 270 10.66 0.31 -8.63
N ASN A 271 9.48 0.43 -9.23
CA ASN A 271 9.34 0.83 -10.63
C ASN A 271 9.96 2.20 -10.91
N LYS A 272 9.74 3.17 -10.02
CA LYS A 272 10.34 4.51 -10.13
C LYS A 272 11.86 4.42 -10.02
N GLU A 273 12.39 3.64 -9.09
CA GLU A 273 13.82 3.44 -8.92
C GLU A 273 14.46 2.77 -10.14
N ASP A 274 13.84 1.73 -10.69
CA ASP A 274 14.30 1.05 -11.88
C ASP A 274 14.25 1.96 -13.11
N ALA A 275 13.21 2.80 -13.23
CA ALA A 275 13.13 3.80 -14.29
C ALA A 275 14.28 4.82 -14.20
N MET A 276 14.58 5.34 -13.00
CA MET A 276 15.71 6.26 -12.79
C MET A 276 17.06 5.59 -13.03
N ARG A 277 17.21 4.32 -12.63
CA ARG A 277 18.43 3.54 -12.87
C ARG A 277 18.69 3.38 -14.37
N LYS A 278 17.65 3.02 -15.14
CA LYS A 278 17.73 2.90 -16.61
C LYS A 278 18.08 4.23 -17.28
N ARG A 279 17.59 5.36 -16.75
CA ARG A 279 17.96 6.70 -17.25
C ARG A 279 19.44 7.00 -17.02
N LEU A 280 19.98 6.70 -15.84
CA LEU A 280 21.43 6.87 -15.58
C LEU A 280 22.30 5.96 -16.44
N GLU A 281 21.86 4.73 -16.70
CA GLU A 281 22.59 3.81 -17.57
C GLU A 281 22.65 4.32 -19.01
N ALA A 282 21.55 4.91 -19.51
CA ALA A 282 21.50 5.51 -20.83
C ALA A 282 22.21 6.88 -20.92
N ASN A 283 22.10 7.69 -19.87
CA ASN A 283 22.72 9.01 -19.75
C ASN A 283 23.25 9.23 -18.31
N PRO A 284 24.56 9.05 -18.10
CA PRO A 284 25.18 9.25 -16.78
C PRO A 284 25.02 10.66 -16.21
N MET A 285 24.73 11.67 -17.05
CA MET A 285 24.56 13.07 -16.66
C MET A 285 23.09 13.49 -16.56
N ASP A 286 22.14 12.55 -16.47
CA ASP A 286 20.73 12.84 -16.28
C ASP A 286 20.49 13.55 -14.92
N GLU A 287 20.08 14.82 -14.95
CA GLU A 287 19.93 15.65 -13.76
C GLU A 287 18.84 15.13 -12.81
N GLU A 288 17.74 14.61 -13.36
CA GLU A 288 16.60 14.14 -12.55
C GLU A 288 16.97 12.87 -11.79
N ALA A 289 17.58 11.89 -12.47
CA ALA A 289 18.00 10.65 -11.85
C ALA A 289 19.16 10.87 -10.86
N ASN A 290 20.12 11.74 -11.19
CA ASN A 290 21.19 12.12 -10.26
C ASN A 290 20.65 12.82 -9.00
N LYS A 291 19.64 13.69 -9.14
CA LYS A 291 18.97 14.31 -7.99
C LYS A 291 18.26 13.28 -7.13
N TYR A 292 17.50 12.36 -7.74
CA TYR A 292 16.78 11.29 -7.03
C TYR A 292 17.73 10.39 -6.22
N PHE A 293 18.77 9.85 -6.84
CA PHE A 293 19.74 8.99 -6.16
C PHE A 293 20.65 9.76 -5.20
N GLY A 294 21.02 11.00 -5.54
CA GLY A 294 21.78 11.87 -4.65
C GLY A 294 21.05 12.17 -3.34
N GLU A 295 19.75 12.44 -3.39
CA GLU A 295 18.93 12.62 -2.18
C GLU A 295 18.81 11.32 -1.38
N LYS A 296 18.58 10.18 -2.05
CA LYS A 296 18.52 8.86 -1.40
C LYS A 296 19.82 8.53 -0.67
N ILE A 297 20.98 8.74 -1.30
CA ILE A 297 22.31 8.53 -0.69
C ILE A 297 22.54 9.50 0.47
N ARG A 298 22.13 10.77 0.33
CA ARG A 298 22.25 11.76 1.40
C ARG A 298 21.45 11.34 2.64
N LEU A 299 20.21 10.88 2.47
CA LEU A 299 19.38 10.39 3.57
C LEU A 299 19.95 9.12 4.21
N ASP A 300 20.43 8.17 3.41
CA ASP A 300 21.08 6.95 3.89
C ASP A 300 22.34 7.27 4.72
N ASN A 301 23.15 8.24 4.28
CA ASN A 301 24.33 8.68 5.05
C ASN A 301 23.95 9.34 6.38
N VAL A 302 22.90 10.16 6.41
CA VAL A 302 22.40 10.78 7.66
C VAL A 302 21.88 9.70 8.61
N GLN A 303 21.14 8.72 8.10
CA GLN A 303 20.62 7.62 8.89
C GLN A 303 21.76 6.75 9.45
N LYS A 304 22.76 6.41 8.64
CA LYS A 304 23.96 5.68 9.09
C LYS A 304 24.74 6.43 10.15
N GLN A 305 24.87 7.76 10.03
CA GLN A 305 25.49 8.58 11.07
C GLN A 305 24.69 8.55 12.38
N TYR A 306 23.36 8.59 12.29
CA TYR A 306 22.50 8.46 13.46
C TYR A 306 22.64 7.09 14.12
N GLU A 307 22.61 6.01 13.34
CA GLU A 307 22.79 4.64 13.82
C GLU A 307 24.17 4.45 14.45
N GLN A 308 25.24 4.95 13.82
CA GLN A 308 26.59 4.91 14.35
C GLN A 308 26.71 5.71 15.66
N MET A 309 26.11 6.89 15.75
CA MET A 309 26.09 7.64 17.01
C MET A 309 25.34 6.90 18.11
N MET A 310 24.23 6.23 17.79
CA MET A 310 23.47 5.41 18.75
C MET A 310 24.26 4.18 19.21
N GLU A 311 25.05 3.57 18.33
CA GLU A 311 25.91 2.42 18.63
C GLU A 311 27.15 2.84 19.44
N ASP A 312 27.84 3.91 19.04
CA ASP A 312 29.04 4.43 19.73
C ASP A 312 28.68 5.06 21.09
N SER A 313 27.45 5.58 21.24
CA SER A 313 26.90 6.00 22.54
C SER A 313 26.37 4.81 23.35
N GLY A 314 26.70 3.57 22.97
CA GLY A 314 26.36 2.33 23.68
C GLY A 314 26.92 2.22 25.09
N ASP A 315 27.73 3.20 25.53
CA ASP A 315 27.84 3.49 26.95
C ASP A 315 26.57 4.21 27.36
N VAL A 316 25.64 3.43 27.92
CA VAL A 316 24.35 3.88 28.46
C VAL A 316 24.61 5.07 29.37
N MET A 317 24.63 6.27 28.80
CA MET A 317 24.22 7.48 29.45
C MET A 317 22.76 7.19 29.73
N VAL A 318 22.53 6.51 30.86
CA VAL A 318 21.37 6.72 31.69
C VAL A 318 21.43 8.23 31.91
N ALA A 319 20.91 8.99 30.95
CA ALA A 319 20.51 10.35 31.19
C ALA A 319 19.59 10.16 32.39
N PRO A 320 20.02 10.55 33.60
CA PRO A 320 19.15 10.41 34.75
C PRO A 320 17.85 11.04 34.29
N PHE A 321 16.76 10.27 34.28
CA PHE A 321 15.49 10.71 33.73
C PHE A 321 15.14 12.02 34.44
N LEU A 322 15.56 13.14 33.87
CA LEU A 322 15.12 14.46 34.26
C LEU A 322 13.70 14.41 33.77
N HIS A 323 12.79 14.23 34.72
CA HIS A 323 11.39 14.24 34.40
C HIS A 323 11.13 15.60 33.76
N GLU A 324 10.21 15.67 32.82
CA GLU A 324 9.82 16.92 32.18
C GLU A 324 9.52 18.02 33.22
N LYS A 325 9.16 17.64 34.45
CA LYS A 325 8.95 18.48 35.64
C LYS A 325 10.18 19.22 36.15
N ASP A 326 11.39 18.74 35.85
CA ASP A 326 12.66 19.28 36.38
C ASP A 326 13.37 20.18 35.36
N LEU A 327 12.88 20.23 34.12
CA LEU A 327 13.43 21.07 33.06
C LEU A 327 12.70 22.43 33.01
N PRO A 328 13.43 23.56 32.93
CA PRO A 328 12.80 24.87 32.73
C PRO A 328 12.11 24.96 31.38
N VAL A 329 11.03 25.76 31.30
CA VAL A 329 10.21 25.97 30.08
C VAL A 329 11.05 26.33 28.84
N ALA A 330 12.13 27.09 29.02
CA ALA A 330 13.04 27.46 27.94
C ALA A 330 13.79 26.27 27.29
N LYS A 331 13.87 25.12 27.96
CA LYS A 331 14.48 23.88 27.46
C LYS A 331 13.45 22.78 27.16
N GLY A 332 12.17 23.14 27.08
CA GLY A 332 11.09 22.19 26.78
C GLY A 332 10.58 21.39 27.97
N GLY A 333 10.82 21.82 29.21
CA GLY A 333 10.21 21.21 30.40
C GLY A 333 9.07 22.04 31.01
N THR A 334 8.57 21.58 32.15
CA THR A 334 7.43 22.14 32.88
C THR A 334 7.82 22.78 34.22
N LEU A 335 9.11 22.86 34.55
CA LEU A 335 9.58 23.54 35.76
C LEU A 335 9.25 25.04 35.67
N GLY A 336 8.29 25.48 36.48
CA GLY A 336 7.78 26.85 36.48
C GLY A 336 6.70 27.14 35.43
N PHE A 337 6.18 26.12 34.74
CA PHE A 337 5.01 26.28 33.86
C PHE A 337 3.74 26.38 34.71
N ASP A 338 3.20 27.59 34.81
CA ASP A 338 1.91 27.84 35.43
C ASP A 338 0.80 27.69 34.39
N ALA A 339 0.13 26.54 34.42
CA ALA A 339 -0.92 26.19 33.47
C ALA A 339 -2.11 27.16 33.53
N GLU A 340 -2.45 27.68 34.71
CA GLU A 340 -3.56 28.61 34.88
C GLU A 340 -3.24 29.94 34.20
N ARG A 341 -2.03 30.45 34.39
CA ARG A 341 -1.58 31.68 33.74
C ARG A 341 -1.55 31.54 32.22
N LYS A 342 -1.06 30.41 31.70
CA LYS A 342 -0.97 30.18 30.25
C LYS A 342 -2.33 29.99 29.59
N ASN A 343 -3.27 29.31 30.27
CA ASN A 343 -4.65 29.22 29.80
C ASN A 343 -5.33 30.59 29.79
N ALA A 344 -5.13 31.42 30.81
CA ALA A 344 -5.66 32.79 30.85
C ALA A 344 -5.07 33.68 29.73
N GLU A 345 -3.77 33.55 29.41
CA GLU A 345 -3.15 34.26 28.28
C GLU A 345 -3.75 33.83 26.93
N ILE A 346 -4.03 32.54 26.75
CA ILE A 346 -4.65 32.00 25.54
C ILE A 346 -6.10 32.48 25.40
N GLU A 347 -6.89 32.42 26.47
CA GLU A 347 -8.28 32.93 26.46
C GLU A 347 -8.33 34.43 26.14
N ALA A 348 -7.47 35.24 26.75
CA ALA A 348 -7.37 36.66 26.46
C ALA A 348 -6.95 36.95 25.00
N HIS A 349 -6.12 36.08 24.42
CA HIS A 349 -5.73 36.19 23.01
C HIS A 349 -6.90 35.88 22.06
N TYR A 350 -7.70 34.86 22.36
CA TYR A 350 -8.90 34.53 21.58
C TYR A 350 -9.95 35.64 21.65
N GLU A 351 -10.21 36.20 22.84
CA GLU A 351 -11.15 37.32 23.01
C GLU A 351 -10.71 38.56 22.21
N ARG A 352 -9.38 38.76 22.06
CA ARG A 352 -8.83 39.87 21.26
C ARG A 352 -9.03 39.66 19.76
N LEU A 353 -8.89 38.42 19.27
CA LEU A 353 -9.13 38.09 17.87
C LEU A 353 -10.60 38.21 17.50
N GLU A 354 -11.50 37.74 18.38
CA GLU A 354 -12.95 37.84 18.16
C GLU A 354 -13.42 39.31 18.07
N LYS A 355 -12.94 40.17 18.97
CA LYS A 355 -13.19 41.63 18.89
C LYS A 355 -12.61 42.29 17.63
N ALA A 356 -11.48 41.79 17.13
CA ALA A 356 -10.88 42.29 15.90
C ALA A 356 -11.70 41.88 14.66
N GLU A 357 -12.26 40.66 14.65
CA GLU A 357 -13.15 40.22 13.57
C GLU A 357 -14.49 40.95 13.56
N GLU A 358 -15.08 41.23 14.73
CA GLU A 358 -16.32 42.01 14.81
C GLU A 358 -16.13 43.47 14.36
N SER A 359 -14.99 44.08 14.67
CA SER A 359 -14.68 45.45 14.24
C SER A 359 -14.24 45.56 12.78
N GLY A 360 -13.80 44.47 12.15
CA GLY A 360 -13.41 44.43 10.73
C GLY A 360 -14.58 44.31 9.73
N LYS A 361 -15.79 43.94 10.18
CA LYS A 361 -16.91 43.60 9.29
C LYS A 361 -17.85 44.76 8.94
N SER A 362 -17.61 45.97 9.44
CA SER A 362 -18.44 47.15 9.14
C SER A 362 -17.86 48.13 8.10
N GLY A 363 -16.81 47.76 7.37
CA GLY A 363 -16.05 48.67 6.49
C GLY A 363 -15.86 48.20 5.03
N GLY A 364 -16.69 47.29 4.52
CA GLY A 364 -16.60 46.80 3.13
C GLY A 364 -17.29 47.70 2.11
N GLY A 365 -16.84 48.96 2.00
CA GLY A 365 -17.26 49.88 0.96
C GLY A 365 -16.67 49.52 -0.41
N LYS A 366 -17.54 49.01 -1.29
CA LYS A 366 -17.64 49.35 -2.72
C LYS A 366 -16.31 49.80 -3.40
N SER A 367 -15.49 48.86 -3.86
CA SER A 367 -14.47 49.12 -4.88
C SER A 367 -14.94 48.56 -6.21
N GLU A 368 -15.20 49.48 -7.12
CA GLU A 368 -15.59 49.31 -8.52
C GLU A 368 -14.74 48.30 -9.27
N GLU A 369 -15.44 47.44 -10.02
CA GLU A 369 -14.97 46.81 -11.25
C GLU A 369 -14.23 47.82 -12.11
N LYS A 370 -12.96 47.55 -12.39
CA LYS A 370 -12.28 48.11 -13.55
C LYS A 370 -11.75 46.95 -14.37
N GLU A 371 -12.55 46.56 -15.36
CA GLU A 371 -12.13 45.78 -16.51
C GLU A 371 -10.85 46.40 -17.09
N GLY A 372 -9.81 45.59 -17.15
CA GLY A 372 -8.52 45.93 -17.76
C GLY A 372 -8.17 44.84 -18.75
N ASP A 373 -8.76 44.94 -19.95
CA ASP A 373 -8.27 44.31 -21.17
C ASP A 373 -6.81 44.70 -21.36
N GLY A 374 -5.93 43.71 -21.33
CA GLY A 374 -4.48 43.85 -21.48
C GLY A 374 -3.98 42.94 -22.58
N ASP A 375 -4.36 43.25 -23.81
CA ASP A 375 -3.75 42.76 -25.05
C ASP A 375 -2.28 43.23 -25.10
N GLY A 376 -1.36 42.29 -24.89
CA GLY A 376 0.07 42.54 -24.67
C GLY A 376 0.94 41.73 -25.63
N LYS A 377 0.92 42.16 -26.88
CA LYS A 377 1.70 41.70 -28.03
C LYS A 377 3.08 42.38 -28.07
N SER A 378 4.17 41.59 -28.03
CA SER A 378 5.46 41.82 -28.73
C SER A 378 6.51 40.86 -28.14
N GLU A 379 7.06 39.93 -28.92
CA GLU A 379 8.31 40.15 -29.68
C GLU A 379 9.41 40.74 -28.79
N ASP A 380 10.36 39.92 -28.34
CA ASP A 380 11.74 40.26 -28.68
C ASP A 380 12.64 39.03 -28.70
N THR A 381 13.47 39.01 -29.73
CA THR A 381 14.38 37.96 -30.13
C THR A 381 15.77 38.53 -29.86
N MET A 382 16.51 38.00 -28.90
CA MET A 382 17.94 38.32 -28.79
C MET A 382 18.78 37.07 -29.02
N ASP A 383 19.20 37.00 -30.27
CA ASP A 383 20.43 36.39 -30.77
C ASP A 383 21.62 37.03 -30.03
N GLU A 384 22.39 36.23 -29.29
CA GLU A 384 23.69 36.64 -28.77
C GLU A 384 24.75 35.64 -29.21
N SER A 385 25.29 35.93 -30.39
CA SER A 385 26.56 35.40 -30.88
C SER A 385 27.72 36.18 -30.24
N LYS A 386 28.58 35.49 -29.48
CA LYS A 386 30.03 35.78 -29.47
C LYS A 386 30.85 34.62 -28.93
#